data_AF-A0A1G1YJP1-F1
#
_entry.id   AF-A0A1G1YJP1-F1
#
_cell.length_a   1.000
_cell.length_b   1.000
_cell.length_c   1.000
_cell.angle_alpha   90.00
_cell.angle_beta   90.00
_cell.angle_gamma   90.00
#
_symmetry.space_group_name_H-M   'P 1'
#
loop_
_entity.id
_entity.type
_entity.pdbx_description
1 polymer ?
#
loop_
_entity_poly.entity_id
_entity_poly.type
_entity_poly.pdbx_seq_one_letter_code
_entity_poly.pdbx_strand_id
1 'polypeptide(L)'
;MQLNGQKFAWESAATTGVVYSICTIFVALFPAFSTKLMGWLFHLLNFEILGRGLNVTFGGFIAGLGQTVLYTYIGAWLFSWLFNRAVKS
;
A
#
# COMPACT_ATOMS: atom_id res chain seq x y z
N MET A 1 17.82 -15.77 -15.12
CA MET A 1 16.97 -16.07 -13.94
C MET A 1 15.52 -15.77 -14.30
N GLN A 2 14.54 -16.62 -13.96
CA GLN A 2 13.12 -16.38 -14.27
C GLN A 2 12.32 -16.33 -12.97
N LEU A 3 11.59 -15.25 -12.74
CA LEU A 3 10.68 -15.11 -11.62
C LEU A 3 9.37 -15.85 -11.90
N ASN A 4 8.89 -16.62 -10.93
CA ASN A 4 7.52 -17.12 -10.98
C ASN A 4 6.57 -15.96 -10.63
N GLY A 5 6.03 -15.32 -11.66
CA GLY A 5 5.25 -14.10 -11.51
C GLY A 5 4.01 -14.24 -10.63
N GLN A 6 3.35 -15.39 -10.66
CA GLN A 6 2.16 -15.64 -9.84
C GLN A 6 2.51 -15.79 -8.37
N LYS A 7 3.56 -16.58 -8.04
CA LYS A 7 4.02 -16.71 -6.65
C LYS A 7 4.54 -15.38 -6.12
N PHE A 8 5.35 -14.68 -6.90
CA PHE A 8 5.89 -13.37 -6.52
C PHE A 8 4.78 -12.34 -6.27
N ALA A 9 3.76 -12.30 -7.13
CA ALA A 9 2.64 -11.40 -6.97
C ALA A 9 1.82 -11.68 -5.69
N TRP A 10 1.57 -12.95 -5.38
CA TRP A 10 0.85 -13.34 -4.16
C TRP A 10 1.62 -13.00 -2.89
N GLU A 11 2.92 -13.33 -2.82
CA GLU A 11 3.76 -13.02 -1.65
C GLU A 11 3.87 -11.50 -1.43
N SER A 12 4.02 -10.74 -2.52
CA SER A 12 4.08 -9.27 -2.48
C SER A 12 2.77 -8.66 -1.98
N ALA A 13 1.64 -9.17 -2.47
CA ALA A 13 0.32 -8.71 -2.07
C ALA A 13 0.01 -9.07 -0.61
N ALA A 14 0.36 -10.27 -0.17
CA ALA A 14 0.19 -10.71 1.22
C ALA A 14 1.03 -9.86 2.18
N THR A 15 2.32 -9.66 1.87
CA THR A 15 3.22 -8.81 2.67
C THR A 15 2.68 -7.39 2.78
N THR A 16 2.23 -6.83 1.66
CA THR A 16 1.69 -5.46 1.64
C THR A 16 0.37 -5.35 2.40
N GLY A 17 -0.49 -6.38 2.36
CA GLY A 17 -1.69 -6.43 3.19
C GLY A 17 -1.40 -6.41 4.69
N VAL A 18 -0.38 -7.13 5.14
CA VAL A 18 0.08 -7.11 6.55
C VAL A 18 0.59 -5.72 6.92
N VAL A 19 1.47 -5.14 6.09
CA VAL A 19 2.03 -3.80 6.33
C VAL A 19 0.92 -2.76 6.38
N TYR A 20 -0.03 -2.79 5.44
CA TYR A 20 -1.18 -1.89 5.42
C TYR A 20 -2.01 -1.99 6.72
N SER A 21 -2.22 -3.20 7.22
CA SER A 21 -2.98 -3.42 8.46
C SER A 21 -2.28 -2.80 9.67
N ILE A 22 -0.96 -3.00 9.80
CA ILE A 22 -0.15 -2.40 10.86
C ILE A 22 -0.18 -0.87 10.74
N CYS A 23 0.02 -0.33 9.53
CA CYS A 23 -0.03 1.11 9.27
C CYS A 23 -1.40 1.71 9.64
N THR A 24 -2.49 1.01 9.34
CA THR A 24 -3.84 1.48 9.67
C THR A 24 -4.06 1.54 11.18
N ILE A 25 -3.61 0.52 11.92
CA ILE A 25 -3.68 0.50 13.38
C ILE A 25 -2.87 1.68 13.95
N PHE A 26 -1.67 1.93 13.42
CA PHE A 26 -0.84 3.03 13.87
C PHE A 26 -1.49 4.40 13.63
N VAL A 27 -2.12 4.61 12.47
CA VAL A 27 -2.89 5.84 12.16
C VAL A 27 -4.08 5.99 13.10
N ALA A 28 -4.78 4.89 13.42
CA ALA A 28 -5.91 4.91 14.34
C ALA A 28 -5.51 5.29 15.77
N LEU A 29 -4.33 4.86 16.23
CA LEU A 29 -3.82 5.17 17.56
C LEU A 29 -3.15 6.56 17.64
N PHE A 30 -2.47 7.01 16.58
CA PHE A 30 -1.66 8.23 16.58
C PHE A 30 -1.95 9.17 15.38
N PRO A 31 -3.20 9.62 15.19
CA PRO A 31 -3.60 10.36 13.98
C PRO A 31 -2.85 11.68 13.78
N ALA A 32 -2.54 12.40 14.86
CA ALA A 32 -1.79 13.66 14.79
C ALA A 32 -0.33 13.48 14.36
N PHE A 33 0.29 12.35 14.73
CA PHE A 33 1.65 12.04 14.31
C PHE A 33 1.68 11.59 12.85
N SER A 34 0.76 10.70 12.46
CA SER A 34 0.64 10.20 11.08
C SER A 34 0.38 11.31 10.06
N THR A 35 -0.49 12.28 10.38
CA THR A 35 -0.77 13.42 9.50
C THR A 35 0.42 14.37 9.33
N LYS A 36 1.19 14.62 10.41
CA LYS A 36 2.46 15.39 10.34
C LYS A 36 3.52 14.66 9.52
N LEU A 37 3.69 13.36 9.74
CA LEU A 37 4.65 12.53 9.02
C LEU A 37 4.31 12.49 7.52
N MET A 38 3.05 12.25 7.16
CA MET A 38 2.57 12.27 5.78
C MET A 38 2.82 13.64 5.13
N GLY A 39 2.59 14.72 5.89
CA GLY A 39 2.89 16.08 5.47
C GLY A 39 4.33 16.31 5.08
N TRP A 40 5.26 15.78 5.88
CA TRP A 40 6.68 15.89 5.62
C TRP A 40 7.16 15.01 4.46
N LEU A 41 6.70 13.75 4.39
CA LEU A 41 7.10 12.84 3.31
C LEU A 41 6.61 13.28 1.93
N PHE A 42 5.38 13.79 1.84
CA PHE A 42 4.72 14.06 0.56
C PHE A 42 4.62 15.55 0.23
N HIS A 43 5.27 16.44 1.01
CA HIS A 43 5.21 17.89 0.82
C HIS A 43 3.78 18.44 0.71
N LEU A 44 2.83 17.90 1.48
CA LEU A 44 1.47 18.44 1.45
C LEU A 44 1.42 19.76 2.22
N LEU A 45 1.01 20.84 1.55
CA LEU A 45 0.93 22.18 2.14
C LEU A 45 -0.38 22.43 2.91
N ASN A 46 -1.38 21.55 2.80
CA ASN A 46 -2.71 21.72 3.42
C ASN A 46 -3.16 20.47 4.18
N PHE A 47 -2.87 20.41 5.49
CA PHE A 47 -3.22 19.30 6.38
C PHE A 47 -4.68 19.30 6.82
N GLU A 48 -5.35 20.45 6.76
CA GLU A 48 -6.74 20.62 7.21
C GLU A 48 -7.75 19.82 6.38
N ILE A 49 -7.46 19.59 5.10
CA ILE A 49 -8.32 18.81 4.19
C ILE A 49 -8.23 17.32 4.51
N LEU A 50 -7.08 16.84 4.98
CA LEU A 50 -6.88 15.45 5.39
C LEU A 50 -7.42 15.19 6.80
N GLY A 51 -7.19 16.10 7.75
CA GLY A 51 -7.56 15.90 9.15
C GLY A 51 -9.06 15.88 9.44
N ARG A 52 -9.91 16.51 8.62
CA ARG A 52 -11.37 16.60 8.86
C ARG A 52 -12.17 15.36 8.42
N GLY A 53 -11.57 14.43 7.67
CA GLY A 53 -12.28 13.26 7.10
C GLY A 53 -11.61 11.90 7.31
N LEU A 54 -10.40 11.85 7.87
CA LEU A 54 -9.64 10.60 8.07
C LEU A 54 -10.03 9.88 9.37
N ASN A 55 -11.32 9.57 9.55
CA ASN A 55 -11.70 8.57 10.55
C ASN A 55 -11.46 7.19 9.95
N VAL A 56 -10.59 6.40 10.59
CA VAL A 56 -10.38 4.99 10.25
C VAL A 56 -11.68 4.25 10.58
N THR A 57 -12.52 4.05 9.58
CA THR A 57 -13.73 3.23 9.70
C THR A 57 -13.42 1.79 9.33
N PHE A 58 -14.12 0.84 9.93
CA PHE A 58 -13.95 -0.58 9.60
C PHE A 58 -14.23 -0.84 8.11
N GLY A 59 -15.27 -0.21 7.54
CA GLY A 59 -15.58 -0.30 6.11
C GLY A 59 -14.48 0.28 5.23
N GLY A 60 -13.92 1.43 5.60
CA GLY A 60 -12.80 2.04 4.88
C GLY A 60 -11.52 1.20 4.95
N PHE A 61 -11.26 0.56 6.09
CA PHE A 61 -10.14 -0.37 6.25
C PHE A 61 -10.26 -1.58 5.31
N ILE A 62 -11.41 -2.27 5.28
CA ILE A 62 -11.59 -3.45 4.43
C ILE A 62 -11.50 -3.07 2.94
N ALA A 63 -12.13 -1.97 2.55
CA ALA A 63 -12.05 -1.46 1.18
C ALA A 63 -10.60 -1.10 0.78
N GLY A 64 -9.90 -0.37 1.64
CA GLY A 64 -8.51 0.03 1.40
C GLY A 64 -7.54 -1.16 1.41
N LEU A 65 -7.74 -2.14 2.29
CA LEU A 65 -6.96 -3.38 2.33
C LEU A 65 -7.13 -4.16 1.02
N GLY A 66 -8.38 -4.37 0.59
CA GLY A 66 -8.68 -5.05 -0.66
C GLY A 66 -8.06 -4.36 -1.87
N GLN A 67 -8.19 -3.03 -1.95
CA GLN A 67 -7.61 -2.22 -3.01
C GLN A 67 -6.07 -2.31 -3.01
N THR A 68 -5.44 -2.21 -1.84
CA THR A 68 -3.98 -2.28 -1.68
C THR A 68 -3.43 -3.64 -2.10
N VAL A 69 -4.07 -4.73 -1.67
CA VAL A 69 -3.69 -6.11 -2.04
C VAL A 69 -3.83 -6.31 -3.55
N LEU A 70 -4.96 -5.90 -4.13
CA LEU A 70 -5.23 -6.05 -5.56
C LEU A 70 -4.22 -5.27 -6.41
N TYR A 71 -3.97 -4.00 -6.10
CA TYR A 71 -3.03 -3.17 -6.85
C TYR A 71 -1.60 -3.68 -6.74
N THR A 72 -1.21 -4.16 -5.56
CA THR A 72 0.11 -4.75 -5.37
C THR A 72 0.27 -6.03 -6.16
N TYR A 73 -0.75 -6.90 -6.15
CA TYR A 73 -0.74 -8.13 -6.95
C TYR A 73 -0.53 -7.82 -8.43
N ILE A 74 -1.32 -6.89 -8.98
CA ILE A 74 -1.24 -6.50 -10.39
C ILE A 74 0.14 -5.88 -10.69
N GLY A 75 0.62 -4.98 -9.84
CA GLY A 75 1.91 -4.31 -10.00
C GLY A 75 3.09 -5.30 -9.96
N ALA A 76 3.10 -6.21 -9.00
CA ALA A 76 4.12 -7.23 -8.86
C ALA A 76 4.07 -8.25 -10.02
N TRP A 77 2.88 -8.60 -10.49
CA TRP A 77 2.72 -9.44 -11.67
C TRP A 77 3.28 -8.76 -12.93
N LEU A 78 2.92 -7.50 -13.18
CA LEU A 78 3.45 -6.70 -14.30
C LEU A 78 4.97 -6.57 -14.22
N PHE A 79 5.51 -6.29 -13.03
CA PHE A 79 6.94 -6.22 -12.80
C PHE A 79 7.63 -7.54 -13.13
N SER A 80 7.09 -8.66 -12.64
CA SER A 80 7.66 -9.98 -12.92
C SER A 80 7.65 -10.31 -14.42
N TRP A 81 6.62 -9.90 -15.15
CA TRP A 81 6.52 -10.08 -16.60
C TRP A 81 7.57 -9.24 -17.34
N LEU A 82 7.70 -7.96 -16.98
CA LEU A 82 8.72 -7.06 -17.54
C LEU A 82 10.14 -7.59 -17.26
N PHE A 83 10.41 -8.00 -16.02
CA PHE A 83 11.70 -8.55 -15.62
C PHE A 83 12.05 -9.81 -16.41
N ASN A 84 11.11 -10.76 -16.52
CA ASN A 84 11.32 -11.98 -17.29
C ASN A 84 11.58 -11.72 -18.77
N ARG A 85 10.99 -10.65 -19.34
CA ARG A 85 11.25 -10.22 -20.72
C ARG A 85 12.63 -9.59 -20.86
N ALA A 86 13.03 -8.72 -19.93
CA ALA A 86 14.32 -8.06 -19.95
C ALA A 86 15.49 -9.05 -19.79
N VAL A 87 15.35 -10.03 -18.90
CA VAL A 87 16.40 -11.03 -18.62
C VAL A 87 16.46 -12.15 -19.67
N LYS A 88 15.43 -12.28 -20.53
CA LYS A 88 15.45 -13.18 -21.70
C LYS A 88 16.09 -12.55 -22.94
N SER A 89 16.38 -11.25 -22.93
CA SER A 89 17.07 -10.55 -24.03
C SER A 89 18.57 -10.70 -23.89
#